data_AF-A0A623H4Z9-F1
#
_entry.id   AF-A0A623H4Z9-F1
#
_cell.length_a   1.000
_cell.length_b   1.000
_cell.length_c   1.000
_cell.angle_alpha   90.00
_cell.angle_beta   90.00
_cell.angle_gamma   90.00
#
_symmetry.space_group_name_H-M   'P 1'
#
loop_
_entity.id
_entity.type
_entity.pdbx_description
1 polymer ?
#
loop_
_entity_poly.entity_id
_entity_poly.type
_entity_poly.pdbx_seq_one_letter_code
_entity_poly.pdbx_strand_id
1 'polypeptide(L)'
;LLKNIEDFKPISEKYHEAIQEINDKRQLTQLKKIEEAEGKTFNYYSLAVMISAKQINKVISADTFDAEAMMKKVAELETMIAQLKEVNTDGRNSSFISSAADYQLQAKKYIRRIRDNVEYSDFEKKRVQDPATGWMVADSYPASLRSYNEMVDDYNRLR
;
A
#
# COMPACT_ATOMS: atom_id res chain seq x y z
N LEU A 1 -23.84 26.40 12.82
CA LEU A 1 -23.76 25.07 12.17
C LEU A 1 -22.49 24.91 11.34
N LEU A 2 -22.15 25.81 10.41
CA LEU A 2 -20.90 25.76 9.62
C LEU A 2 -19.61 25.80 10.46
N LYS A 3 -19.54 26.69 11.47
CA LYS A 3 -18.37 26.84 12.35
C LYS A 3 -18.00 25.56 13.12
N ASN A 4 -19.00 24.78 13.54
CA ASN A 4 -18.78 23.52 14.26
C ASN A 4 -18.25 22.40 13.34
N ILE A 5 -18.50 22.47 12.03
CA ILE A 5 -17.97 21.50 11.05
C ILE A 5 -16.50 21.82 10.74
N GLU A 6 -16.16 23.11 10.62
CA GLU A 6 -14.79 23.57 10.42
C GLU A 6 -13.88 23.26 11.62
N ASP A 7 -14.39 23.40 12.85
CA ASP A 7 -13.65 23.05 14.08
C ASP A 7 -13.54 21.52 14.30
N PHE A 8 -14.51 20.74 13.79
CA PHE A 8 -14.53 19.28 13.93
C PHE A 8 -13.54 18.59 12.98
N LYS A 9 -13.34 19.11 11.78
CA LYS A 9 -12.46 18.52 10.77
C LYS A 9 -11.01 18.30 11.25
N PRO A 10 -10.28 19.30 11.80
CA PRO A 10 -8.91 19.09 12.29
C PRO A 10 -8.85 18.19 13.52
N ILE A 11 -9.89 18.17 14.35
CA ILE A 11 -9.98 17.27 15.51
C ILE A 11 -10.18 15.82 15.05
N SER A 12 -11.08 15.59 14.10
CA SER A 12 -11.31 14.29 13.46
C SER A 12 -10.05 13.76 12.77
N GLU A 13 -9.33 14.62 12.05
CA GLU A 13 -8.06 14.27 11.39
C GLU A 13 -7.00 13.84 12.43
N LYS A 14 -6.83 14.59 13.52
CA LYS A 14 -5.92 14.21 14.63
C LYS A 14 -6.28 12.88 15.29
N TYR A 15 -7.57 12.61 15.52
CA TYR A 15 -8.01 11.31 16.05
C TYR A 15 -7.74 10.17 15.06
N HIS A 16 -7.97 10.42 13.76
CA HIS A 16 -7.68 9.44 12.72
C HIS A 16 -6.19 9.10 12.68
N GLU A 17 -5.31 10.10 12.73
CA GLU A 17 -3.86 9.93 12.79
C GLU A 17 -3.43 9.12 14.03
N ALA A 18 -3.96 9.45 15.22
CA ALA A 18 -3.67 8.72 16.45
C ALA A 18 -4.10 7.25 16.37
N ILE A 19 -5.28 6.96 15.79
CA ILE A 19 -5.76 5.59 15.57
C ILE A 19 -4.84 4.84 14.60
N GLN A 20 -4.39 5.49 13.53
CA GLN A 20 -3.45 4.91 12.57
C GLN A 20 -2.14 4.53 13.26
N GLU A 21 -1.56 5.42 14.05
CA GLU A 21 -0.30 5.15 14.78
C GLU A 21 -0.44 4.00 15.79
N ILE A 22 -1.53 3.95 16.54
CA ILE A 22 -1.79 2.85 17.48
C ILE A 22 -1.93 1.53 16.72
N ASN A 23 -2.64 1.54 15.58
CA ASN A 23 -2.79 0.35 14.76
C ASN A 23 -1.45 -0.11 14.18
N ASP A 24 -0.62 0.81 13.69
CA ASP A 24 0.72 0.50 13.15
C ASP A 24 1.62 -0.12 14.23
N LYS A 25 1.65 0.45 15.44
CA LYS A 25 2.38 -0.10 16.59
C LYS A 25 1.90 -1.51 16.95
N ARG A 26 0.57 -1.73 16.92
CA ARG A 26 -0.04 -3.04 17.19
C ARG A 26 0.35 -4.06 16.11
N GLN A 27 0.33 -3.68 14.84
CA GLN A 27 0.72 -4.58 13.73
C GLN A 27 2.20 -4.98 13.83
N LEU A 28 3.10 -4.05 14.16
CA LEU A 28 4.51 -4.36 14.40
C LEU A 28 4.71 -5.28 15.62
N THR A 29 3.95 -5.05 16.70
CA THR A 29 3.98 -5.94 17.88
C THR A 29 3.48 -7.34 17.53
N GLN A 30 2.40 -7.44 16.74
CA GLN A 30 1.88 -8.71 16.27
C GLN A 30 2.89 -9.45 15.38
N LEU A 31 3.57 -8.73 14.49
CA LEU A 31 4.60 -9.30 13.62
C LEU A 31 5.72 -9.94 14.43
N LYS A 32 6.23 -9.25 15.46
CA LYS A 32 7.24 -9.79 16.38
C LYS A 32 6.75 -11.05 17.10
N LYS A 33 5.50 -11.04 17.59
CA LYS A 33 4.90 -12.21 18.24
C LYS A 33 4.82 -13.42 17.32
N ILE A 34 4.43 -13.23 16.05
CA ILE A 34 4.41 -14.31 15.07
C ILE A 34 5.83 -14.82 14.81
N GLU A 35 6.80 -13.93 14.66
CA GLU A 35 8.20 -14.34 14.45
C GLU A 35 8.74 -15.16 15.64
N GLU A 36 8.44 -14.76 16.87
CA GLU A 36 8.85 -15.47 18.09
C GLU A 36 8.13 -16.83 18.25
N ALA A 37 6.85 -16.92 17.88
CA ALA A 37 6.04 -18.12 18.09
C ALA A 37 6.15 -19.15 16.96
N GLU A 38 6.21 -18.69 15.71
CA GLU A 38 6.11 -19.51 14.50
C GLU A 38 7.37 -19.42 13.63
N GLY A 39 8.19 -18.37 13.80
CA GLY A 39 9.25 -18.02 12.87
C GLY A 39 8.76 -17.26 11.64
N LYS A 40 9.58 -17.23 10.59
CA LYS A 40 9.28 -16.52 9.32
C LYS A 40 8.40 -17.37 8.40
N THR A 41 7.18 -17.64 8.86
CA THR A 41 6.16 -18.43 8.15
C THR A 41 5.38 -17.58 7.14
N PHE A 42 4.42 -18.20 6.46
CA PHE A 42 3.45 -17.50 5.62
C PHE A 42 2.70 -16.40 6.40
N ASN A 43 2.31 -16.65 7.65
CA ASN A 43 1.61 -15.68 8.49
C ASN A 43 2.49 -14.46 8.78
N TYR A 44 3.78 -14.69 9.04
CA TYR A 44 4.75 -13.62 9.23
C TYR A 44 4.89 -12.77 7.96
N TYR A 45 5.20 -13.39 6.82
CA TYR A 45 5.45 -12.64 5.59
C TYR A 45 4.21 -11.96 5.04
N SER A 46 3.02 -12.55 5.20
CA SER A 46 1.78 -11.91 4.78
C SER A 46 1.49 -10.63 5.58
N LEU A 47 1.70 -10.64 6.90
CA LEU A 47 1.59 -9.43 7.72
C LEU A 47 2.70 -8.42 7.39
N ALA A 48 3.94 -8.86 7.17
CA ALA A 48 5.05 -7.99 6.81
C ALA A 48 4.80 -7.25 5.47
N VAL A 49 4.35 -7.97 4.44
CA VAL A 49 3.93 -7.41 3.14
C VAL A 49 2.84 -6.37 3.34
N MET A 50 1.81 -6.68 4.13
CA MET A 50 0.70 -5.74 4.37
C MET A 50 1.17 -4.45 5.09
N ILE A 51 2.02 -4.57 6.11
CA ILE A 51 2.58 -3.41 6.82
C ILE A 51 3.39 -2.54 5.86
N SER A 52 4.29 -3.15 5.08
CA SER A 52 5.13 -2.44 4.13
C SER A 52 4.30 -1.76 3.04
N ALA A 53 3.32 -2.45 2.47
CA ALA A 53 2.45 -1.90 1.45
C ALA A 53 1.61 -0.73 1.98
N LYS A 54 1.08 -0.82 3.21
CA LYS A 54 0.36 0.28 3.86
C LYS A 54 1.25 1.51 4.00
N GLN A 55 2.49 1.33 4.45
CA GLN A 55 3.47 2.42 4.59
C GLN A 55 3.80 3.06 3.24
N ILE A 56 4.03 2.25 2.20
CA ILE A 56 4.28 2.74 0.85
C ILE A 56 3.09 3.54 0.36
N ASN A 57 1.87 2.97 0.42
CA ASN A 57 0.65 3.63 -0.04
C ASN A 57 0.41 4.97 0.65
N LYS A 58 0.67 5.05 1.97
CA LYS A 58 0.54 6.29 2.76
C LYS A 58 1.49 7.39 2.28
N VAL A 59 2.70 7.05 1.85
CA VAL A 59 3.69 8.05 1.39
C VAL A 59 3.41 8.46 -0.05
N ILE A 60 3.14 7.50 -0.95
CA ILE A 60 2.91 7.81 -2.37
C ILE A 60 1.55 8.48 -2.62
N SER A 61 0.65 8.51 -1.63
CA SER A 61 -0.62 9.24 -1.73
C SER A 61 -0.48 10.74 -1.49
N ALA A 62 0.70 11.21 -1.05
CA ALA A 62 0.97 12.62 -0.85
C ALA A 62 1.27 13.33 -2.18
N ASP A 63 1.05 14.66 -2.22
CA ASP A 63 1.33 15.49 -3.41
C ASP A 63 2.82 15.44 -3.82
N THR A 64 3.72 15.27 -2.85
CA THR A 64 5.16 15.14 -3.07
C THR A 64 5.74 14.10 -2.13
N PHE A 65 6.76 13.38 -2.59
CA PHE A 65 7.50 12.40 -1.80
C PHE A 65 8.90 12.18 -2.38
N ASP A 66 9.81 11.64 -1.56
CA ASP A 66 11.14 11.22 -2.01
C ASP A 66 11.03 9.93 -2.84
N ALA A 67 11.02 10.09 -4.16
CA ALA A 67 10.83 8.96 -5.07
C ALA A 67 12.00 7.96 -5.03
N GLU A 68 13.22 8.40 -4.75
CA GLU A 68 14.38 7.50 -4.61
C GLU A 68 14.28 6.66 -3.34
N ALA A 69 13.90 7.27 -2.21
CA ALA A 69 13.62 6.53 -0.99
C ALA A 69 12.47 5.52 -1.19
N MET A 70 11.41 5.92 -1.89
CA MET A 70 10.26 5.04 -2.14
C MET A 70 10.58 3.89 -3.11
N MET A 71 11.47 4.09 -4.08
CA MET A 71 11.97 3.00 -4.93
C MET A 71 12.68 1.92 -4.10
N LYS A 72 13.48 2.31 -3.10
CA LYS A 72 14.12 1.35 -2.18
C LYS A 72 13.08 0.57 -1.38
N LYS A 73 12.03 1.24 -0.87
CA LYS A 73 10.94 0.58 -0.15
C LYS A 73 10.14 -0.38 -1.01
N VAL A 74 9.90 -0.05 -2.27
CA VAL A 74 9.22 -0.97 -3.20
C VAL A 74 10.09 -2.17 -3.58
N ALA A 75 11.43 -2.04 -3.59
CA ALA A 75 12.35 -3.16 -3.77
C ALA A 75 12.42 -4.07 -2.52
N GLU A 76 12.37 -3.48 -1.31
CA GLU A 76 12.22 -4.24 -0.06
C GLU A 76 10.90 -5.05 -0.07
N LEU A 77 9.79 -4.43 -0.51
CA LEU A 77 8.50 -5.10 -0.67
C LEU A 77 8.57 -6.27 -1.68
N GLU A 78 9.23 -6.07 -2.82
CA GLU A 78 9.46 -7.13 -3.83
C GLU A 78 10.16 -8.35 -3.21
N THR A 79 11.16 -8.11 -2.36
CA THR A 79 11.89 -9.17 -1.65
C THR A 79 10.98 -9.90 -0.65
N MET A 80 10.15 -9.18 0.11
CA MET A 80 9.20 -9.79 1.04
C MET A 80 8.13 -10.64 0.33
N ILE A 81 7.67 -10.20 -0.84
CA ILE A 81 6.72 -10.98 -1.67
C ILE A 81 7.38 -12.26 -2.20
N ALA A 82 8.66 -12.19 -2.60
CA ALA A 82 9.40 -13.39 -3.00
C ALA A 82 9.52 -14.39 -1.85
N GLN A 83 9.85 -13.93 -0.64
CA GLN A 83 9.91 -14.76 0.57
C GLN A 83 8.54 -15.35 0.92
N LEU A 84 7.47 -14.55 0.83
CA LEU A 84 6.09 -15.02 1.02
C LEU A 84 5.75 -16.16 0.05
N LYS A 85 6.17 -16.04 -1.22
CA LYS A 85 5.95 -17.07 -2.23
C LYS A 85 6.72 -18.36 -1.94
N GLU A 86 7.96 -18.25 -1.46
CA GLU A 86 8.78 -19.42 -1.09
C GLU A 86 8.16 -20.23 0.05
N VAL A 87 7.57 -19.56 1.05
CA VAL A 87 6.94 -20.24 2.19
C VAL A 87 5.51 -20.71 1.92
N ASN A 88 4.91 -20.33 0.79
CA ASN A 88 3.56 -20.74 0.39
C ASN A 88 3.57 -22.10 -0.32
N THR A 89 3.68 -23.18 0.46
CA THR A 89 3.88 -24.54 -0.06
C THR A 89 2.61 -25.23 -0.58
N ASP A 90 1.42 -24.76 -0.21
CA ASP A 90 0.15 -25.43 -0.53
C ASP A 90 -0.68 -24.72 -1.62
N GLY A 91 -0.22 -23.58 -2.13
CA GLY A 91 -0.85 -22.84 -3.21
C GLY A 91 -2.19 -22.18 -2.88
N ARG A 92 -2.73 -22.38 -1.67
CA ARG A 92 -4.09 -21.94 -1.29
C ARG A 92 -4.22 -20.42 -1.21
N ASN A 93 -3.12 -19.71 -0.96
CA ASN A 93 -3.10 -18.26 -0.78
C ASN A 93 -2.54 -17.50 -2.01
N SER A 94 -2.69 -18.08 -3.19
CA SER A 94 -2.16 -17.53 -4.45
C SER A 94 -2.82 -16.19 -4.85
N SER A 95 -4.06 -15.93 -4.45
CA SER A 95 -4.74 -14.66 -4.70
C SER A 95 -3.99 -13.49 -4.05
N PHE A 96 -3.74 -13.57 -2.74
CA PHE A 96 -3.02 -12.53 -2.00
C PHE A 96 -1.59 -12.31 -2.52
N ILE A 97 -0.87 -13.38 -2.86
CA ILE A 97 0.49 -13.25 -3.44
C ILE A 97 0.43 -12.51 -4.78
N SER A 98 -0.57 -12.82 -5.61
CA SER A 98 -0.74 -12.20 -6.93
C SER A 98 -1.10 -10.72 -6.79
N SER A 99 -2.09 -10.38 -5.96
CA SER A 99 -2.49 -8.99 -5.74
C SER A 99 -1.41 -8.17 -5.03
N ALA A 100 -0.59 -8.78 -4.17
CA ALA A 100 0.59 -8.12 -3.61
C ALA A 100 1.66 -7.80 -4.67
N ALA A 101 1.92 -8.74 -5.60
CA ALA A 101 2.83 -8.51 -6.71
C ALA A 101 2.30 -7.43 -7.67
N ASP A 102 1.00 -7.42 -7.94
CA ASP A 102 0.37 -6.39 -8.76
C ASP A 102 0.48 -5.00 -8.11
N TYR A 103 0.20 -4.90 -6.80
CA TYR A 103 0.40 -3.65 -6.06
C TYR A 103 1.85 -3.18 -6.12
N GLN A 104 2.81 -4.07 -5.87
CA GLN A 104 4.23 -3.76 -5.93
C GLN A 104 4.60 -3.19 -7.31
N LEU A 105 4.12 -3.81 -8.40
CA LEU A 105 4.37 -3.36 -9.76
C LEU A 105 3.76 -1.99 -10.06
N GLN A 106 2.50 -1.76 -9.70
CA GLN A 106 1.81 -0.49 -9.95
C GLN A 106 2.41 0.65 -9.12
N ALA A 107 2.75 0.39 -7.85
CA ALA A 107 3.47 1.35 -7.01
C ALA A 107 4.84 1.71 -7.61
N LYS A 108 5.62 0.70 -8.04
CA LYS A 108 6.93 0.90 -8.70
C LYS A 108 6.83 1.80 -9.92
N LYS A 109 5.83 1.56 -10.76
CA LYS A 109 5.54 2.34 -11.97
C LYS A 109 5.20 3.79 -11.66
N TYR A 110 4.28 4.02 -10.73
CA TYR A 110 3.91 5.37 -10.32
C TYR A 110 5.07 6.14 -9.69
N ILE A 111 5.81 5.51 -8.76
CA ILE A 111 7.01 6.13 -8.16
C ILE A 111 8.04 6.47 -9.24
N ARG A 112 8.26 5.59 -10.23
CA ARG A 112 9.17 5.86 -11.34
C ARG A 112 8.72 7.06 -12.18
N ARG A 113 7.42 7.18 -12.50
CA ARG A 113 6.86 8.35 -13.19
C ARG A 113 7.24 9.65 -12.46
N ILE A 114 7.07 9.68 -11.13
CA ILE A 114 7.41 10.85 -10.30
C ILE A 114 8.92 11.09 -10.29
N ARG A 115 9.74 10.05 -10.08
CA ARG A 115 11.20 10.14 -10.09
C ARG A 115 11.73 10.71 -11.40
N ASP A 116 11.21 10.23 -12.52
CA ASP A 116 11.66 10.55 -13.87
C ASP A 116 10.97 11.82 -14.43
N ASN A 117 10.14 12.50 -13.62
CA ASN A 117 9.35 13.69 -14.00
C ASN A 117 8.53 13.49 -15.28
N VAL A 118 7.94 12.31 -15.45
CA VAL A 118 7.13 11.99 -16.62
C VAL A 118 5.73 12.61 -16.46
N GLU A 119 5.48 13.67 -17.24
CA GLU A 119 4.21 14.37 -17.24
C GLU A 119 3.06 13.49 -17.75
N TYR A 120 1.84 13.78 -17.29
CA TYR A 120 0.63 13.28 -17.94
C TYR A 120 0.40 14.06 -19.23
N SER A 121 -0.02 13.38 -20.30
CA SER A 121 -0.61 14.04 -21.45
C SER A 121 -1.90 14.77 -21.06
N ASP A 122 -2.36 15.72 -21.88
CA ASP A 122 -3.57 16.49 -21.56
C ASP A 122 -4.82 15.62 -21.44
N PHE A 123 -4.90 14.54 -22.22
CA PHE A 123 -5.96 13.54 -22.08
C PHE A 123 -5.88 12.80 -20.74
N GLU A 124 -4.68 12.37 -20.35
CA GLU A 124 -4.48 11.66 -19.08
C GLU A 124 -4.70 12.56 -17.86
N LYS A 125 -4.33 13.85 -17.92
CA LYS A 125 -4.58 14.82 -16.83
C LYS A 125 -6.06 14.87 -16.46
N LYS A 126 -6.94 14.88 -17.46
CA LYS A 126 -8.39 14.87 -17.22
C LYS A 126 -8.85 13.51 -16.67
N ARG A 127 -8.31 12.41 -17.21
CA ARG A 127 -8.74 11.06 -16.84
C ARG A 127 -8.25 10.63 -15.46
N VAL A 128 -7.03 10.99 -15.05
CA VAL A 128 -6.46 10.58 -13.76
C VAL A 128 -7.23 11.17 -12.57
N GLN A 129 -7.90 12.30 -12.79
CA GLN A 129 -8.77 12.96 -11.81
C GLN A 129 -10.16 12.33 -11.73
N ASP A 130 -10.53 11.47 -12.68
CA ASP A 130 -11.83 10.81 -12.73
C ASP A 130 -11.86 9.64 -11.72
N PRO A 131 -12.78 9.64 -10.74
CA PRO A 131 -12.85 8.58 -9.73
C PRO A 131 -13.21 7.19 -10.29
N ALA A 132 -13.92 7.12 -11.41
CA ALA A 132 -14.38 5.86 -12.00
C ALA A 132 -13.34 5.26 -12.97
N THR A 133 -12.55 6.09 -13.64
CA THR A 133 -11.65 5.66 -14.72
C THR A 133 -10.18 6.05 -14.53
N GLY A 134 -9.84 6.80 -13.48
CA GLY A 134 -8.48 7.25 -13.21
C GLY A 134 -7.48 6.10 -13.04
N TRP A 135 -7.92 4.96 -12.50
CA TRP A 135 -7.10 3.75 -12.38
C TRP A 135 -6.67 3.15 -13.73
N MET A 136 -7.31 3.55 -14.83
CA MET A 136 -6.96 3.11 -16.18
C MET A 136 -5.80 3.93 -16.78
N VAL A 137 -5.41 5.03 -16.14
CA VAL A 137 -4.23 5.80 -16.56
C VAL A 137 -2.99 5.05 -16.12
N ALA A 138 -2.11 4.77 -17.08
CA ALA A 138 -0.87 4.04 -16.82
C ALA A 138 0.04 4.81 -15.87
N ASP A 139 0.72 4.04 -15.01
CA ASP A 139 1.73 4.54 -14.09
C ASP A 139 1.20 5.67 -13.19
N SER A 140 -0.05 5.54 -12.74
CA SER A 140 -0.76 6.57 -11.96
C SER A 140 -1.03 6.12 -10.52
N TYR A 141 -1.18 7.09 -9.61
CA TYR A 141 -1.56 6.77 -8.23
C TYR A 141 -2.92 6.05 -8.16
N PRO A 142 -3.99 6.44 -8.89
CA PRO A 142 -5.23 5.67 -8.90
C PRO A 142 -5.07 4.20 -9.31
N ALA A 143 -4.16 3.88 -10.24
CA ALA A 143 -3.87 2.49 -10.61
C ALA A 143 -3.22 1.73 -9.45
N SER A 144 -2.23 2.35 -8.80
CA SER A 144 -1.58 1.80 -7.60
C SER A 144 -2.56 1.62 -6.44
N LEU A 145 -3.41 2.62 -6.16
CA LEU A 145 -4.42 2.56 -5.10
C LEU A 145 -5.45 1.46 -5.35
N ARG A 146 -5.87 1.25 -6.61
CA ARG A 146 -6.77 0.15 -6.96
C ARG A 146 -6.13 -1.20 -6.61
N SER A 147 -4.90 -1.46 -7.06
CA SER A 147 -4.18 -2.69 -6.74
C SER A 147 -3.91 -2.87 -5.25
N TYR A 148 -3.66 -1.77 -4.52
CA TYR A 148 -3.53 -1.79 -3.06
C TYR A 148 -4.82 -2.28 -2.39
N ASN A 149 -5.98 -1.76 -2.80
CA ASN A 149 -7.27 -2.16 -2.24
C ASN A 149 -7.58 -3.63 -2.56
N GLU A 150 -7.30 -4.09 -3.78
CA GLU A 150 -7.45 -5.50 -4.17
C GLU A 150 -6.56 -6.41 -3.28
N MET A 151 -5.31 -6.01 -3.03
CA MET A 151 -4.41 -6.71 -2.11
C MET A 151 -4.94 -6.73 -0.67
N VAL A 152 -5.48 -5.61 -0.17
CA VAL A 152 -6.09 -5.53 1.17
C VAL A 152 -7.29 -6.48 1.28
N ASP A 153 -8.15 -6.52 0.27
CA ASP A 153 -9.30 -7.41 0.24
C ASP A 153 -8.89 -8.89 0.28
N ASP A 154 -7.87 -9.28 -0.50
CA ASP A 154 -7.35 -10.64 -0.48
C ASP A 154 -6.66 -10.97 0.84
N TYR A 155 -5.91 -10.04 1.44
CA TYR A 155 -5.32 -10.22 2.76
C TYR A 155 -6.40 -10.49 3.82
N ASN A 156 -7.50 -9.75 3.77
CA ASN A 156 -8.62 -9.90 4.70
C ASN A 156 -9.32 -11.25 4.55
N ARG A 157 -9.28 -11.88 3.37
CA ARG A 157 -9.81 -13.23 3.11
C ARG A 157 -8.91 -14.37 3.57
N LEU A 158 -7.67 -14.09 3.97
CA LEU A 158 -6.77 -15.10 4.56
C LEU A 158 -7.21 -15.55 5.96
N ARG A 159 -8.18 -14.86 6.56
CA ARG A 159 -8.60 -15.02 7.96
C ARG A 159 -10.03 -15.53 8.08
#